data_AF-A0A1Y4RS22-F1
#
_entry.id   AF-A0A1Y4RS22-F1
#
_cell.length_a   1.000
_cell.length_b   1.000
_cell.length_c   1.000
_cell.angle_alpha   90.00
_cell.angle_beta   90.00
_cell.angle_gamma   90.00
#
_symmetry.space_group_name_H-M   'P 1'
#
loop_
_entity.id
_entity.type
_entity.pdbx_description
1 polymer ?
#
loop_
_entity_poly.entity_id
_entity_poly.type
_entity_poly.pdbx_seq_one_letter_code
_entity_poly.pdbx_strand_id
1 'polypeptide(L)'
;MKEKLIIIGSGLAGLAAALAAAEQGQSSVLVSELPPERSQSVLAEGGINGELSGKTEDVLPHWADTVQAGAGLSDPNAVRGMVEAAPGIVRWLAELGTAFQRTPEGLALRRLGGHRKARTLFAGSSTGKAAMSVWSCSSGQRRDERTFSRPRNRHSEK
;
A
#
# COMPACT_ATOMS: atom_id res chain seq x y z
N MET A 1 7.31 -27.81 -14.42
CA MET A 1 6.70 -27.20 -13.23
C MET A 1 6.53 -25.72 -13.53
N LYS A 2 5.34 -25.12 -13.36
CA LYS A 2 5.23 -23.65 -13.50
C LYS A 2 6.07 -23.00 -12.40
N GLU A 3 6.94 -22.08 -12.77
CA GLU A 3 7.70 -21.28 -11.80
C GLU A 3 6.71 -20.51 -10.92
N LYS A 4 6.90 -20.57 -9.60
CA LYS A 4 6.05 -19.84 -8.64
C LYS A 4 6.85 -18.70 -8.05
N LEU A 5 6.25 -17.51 -8.05
CA LEU A 5 6.84 -16.35 -7.38
C LEU A 5 6.74 -16.56 -5.86
N ILE A 6 7.86 -16.44 -5.15
CA ILE A 6 7.88 -16.51 -3.68
C ILE A 6 7.96 -15.09 -3.13
N ILE A 7 6.95 -14.68 -2.38
CA ILE A 7 6.87 -13.36 -1.75
C ILE A 7 7.04 -13.54 -0.25
N ILE A 8 8.03 -12.87 0.33
CA ILE A 8 8.31 -12.93 1.76
C ILE A 8 7.76 -11.67 2.41
N GLY A 9 6.72 -11.83 3.24
CA GLY A 9 6.03 -10.77 3.97
C GLY A 9 4.57 -10.58 3.54
N SER A 10 3.66 -10.54 4.52
CA SER A 10 2.21 -10.34 4.34
C SER A 10 1.73 -8.92 4.60
N GLY A 11 2.62 -7.93 4.51
CA GLY A 11 2.26 -6.51 4.61
C GLY A 11 1.69 -5.96 3.31
N LEU A 12 1.41 -4.65 3.28
CA LEU A 12 0.82 -3.98 2.11
C LEU A 12 1.65 -4.20 0.83
N ALA A 13 2.98 -4.11 0.91
CA ALA A 13 3.86 -4.31 -0.24
C ALA A 13 3.84 -5.75 -0.79
N GLY A 14 3.81 -6.76 0.10
CA GLY A 14 3.77 -8.16 -0.29
C GLY A 14 2.44 -8.53 -0.94
N LEU A 15 1.33 -8.05 -0.37
CA LEU A 15 0.00 -8.21 -0.95
C LEU A 15 -0.12 -7.47 -2.30
N ALA A 16 0.45 -6.27 -2.43
CA ALA A 16 0.51 -5.54 -3.72
C ALA A 16 1.20 -6.39 -4.78
N ALA A 17 2.37 -6.96 -4.45
CA ALA A 17 3.14 -7.78 -5.36
C ALA A 17 2.39 -9.05 -5.75
N ALA A 18 1.70 -9.69 -4.80
CA ALA A 18 0.88 -10.88 -5.06
C ALA A 18 -0.27 -10.59 -6.02
N LEU A 19 -1.02 -9.50 -5.77
CA LEU A 19 -2.12 -9.06 -6.62
C LEU A 19 -1.64 -8.70 -8.03
N ALA A 20 -0.54 -7.96 -8.14
CA ALA A 20 0.05 -7.60 -9.44
C ALA A 20 0.51 -8.85 -10.22
N ALA A 21 1.12 -9.83 -9.55
CA ALA A 21 1.49 -11.10 -10.18
C ALA A 21 0.26 -11.89 -10.65
N ALA A 22 -0.80 -11.91 -9.83
CA ALA A 22 -2.05 -12.57 -10.16
C ALA A 22 -2.79 -11.92 -11.34
N GLU A 23 -2.72 -10.58 -11.48
CA GLU A 23 -3.23 -9.86 -12.67
C GLU A 23 -2.50 -10.26 -13.96
N GLN A 24 -1.22 -10.64 -13.86
CA GLN A 24 -0.44 -11.15 -14.98
C GLN A 24 -0.59 -12.67 -15.21
N GLY A 25 -1.46 -13.34 -14.43
CA GLY A 25 -1.68 -14.80 -14.52
C GLY A 25 -0.55 -15.64 -13.91
N GLN A 26 0.34 -15.04 -13.12
CA GLN A 26 1.45 -15.69 -12.46
C GLN A 26 1.04 -16.16 -11.05
N SER A 27 1.22 -17.45 -10.76
CA SER A 27 0.96 -17.98 -9.42
C SER A 27 2.05 -17.53 -8.44
N SER A 28 1.63 -17.04 -7.27
CA SER A 28 2.53 -16.61 -6.20
C SER A 28 2.24 -17.35 -4.88
N VAL A 29 3.28 -17.48 -4.05
CA VAL A 29 3.19 -18.02 -2.69
C VAL A 29 3.66 -16.94 -1.74
N LEU A 30 2.78 -16.55 -0.82
CA LEU A 30 3.09 -15.53 0.17
C LEU A 30 3.42 -16.19 1.51
N VAL A 31 4.63 -15.93 1.99
CA VAL A 31 5.18 -16.53 3.21
C VAL A 31 5.35 -15.45 4.25
N SER A 32 4.74 -15.64 5.41
CA SER A 32 4.89 -14.71 6.54
C SER A 32 4.75 -15.46 7.85
N GLU A 33 5.43 -15.00 8.89
CA GLU A 33 5.27 -15.58 10.23
C GLU A 33 3.87 -15.32 10.80
N LEU A 34 3.31 -14.15 10.51
CA LEU A 34 2.03 -13.69 11.03
C LEU A 34 1.00 -13.49 9.90
N PRO A 35 -0.30 -13.66 10.19
CA PRO A 35 -1.34 -13.38 9.22
C PRO A 35 -1.34 -11.88 8.83
N PRO A 36 -1.81 -11.53 7.61
CA PRO A 36 -1.76 -10.16 7.08
C PRO A 36 -2.36 -9.10 8.03
N GLU A 37 -3.42 -9.46 8.75
CA GLU A 37 -4.14 -8.59 9.70
C GLU A 37 -3.28 -8.19 10.91
N ARG A 38 -2.15 -8.88 11.15
CA ARG A 38 -1.17 -8.54 12.19
C ARG A 38 0.09 -7.87 11.66
N SER A 39 0.11 -7.49 10.38
CA SER A 39 1.21 -6.72 9.82
C SER A 39 1.23 -5.28 10.37
N GLN A 40 2.41 -4.67 10.41
CA GLN A 40 2.57 -3.28 10.83
C GLN A 40 1.83 -2.29 9.92
N SER A 41 1.57 -2.69 8.67
CA SER A 41 0.76 -1.90 7.72
C SER A 41 -0.64 -1.58 8.25
N VAL A 42 -1.20 -2.42 9.13
CA VAL A 42 -2.52 -2.18 9.75
C VAL A 42 -2.51 -0.97 10.70
N LEU A 43 -1.35 -0.65 11.28
CA LEU A 43 -1.19 0.42 12.26
C LEU A 43 -1.03 1.81 11.62
N ALA A 44 -1.03 1.92 10.29
CA ALA A 44 -0.90 3.21 9.63
C ALA A 44 -2.18 4.05 9.77
N GLU A 45 -2.13 5.13 10.54
CA GLU A 45 -3.30 6.00 10.76
C GLU A 45 -3.33 7.20 9.81
N GLY A 46 -2.14 7.75 9.51
CA GLY A 46 -1.94 9.04 8.84
C GLY A 46 -2.52 9.12 7.43
N GLY A 47 -2.39 8.06 6.64
CA GLY A 47 -2.89 8.03 5.27
C GLY A 47 -1.79 7.85 4.24
N ILE A 48 -2.17 7.99 2.97
CA ILE A 48 -1.31 7.71 1.81
C ILE A 48 -1.23 8.97 0.96
N ASN A 49 -0.02 9.40 0.63
CA ASN A 49 0.20 10.56 -0.23
C ASN A 49 0.04 10.17 -1.71
N GLY A 50 -0.82 10.88 -2.42
CA GLY A 50 -1.01 10.70 -3.86
C GLY A 50 -1.60 11.95 -4.50
N GLU A 51 -0.99 12.40 -5.60
CA GLU A 51 -1.40 13.62 -6.29
C GLU A 51 -2.56 13.33 -7.25
N LEU A 52 -3.81 13.58 -6.83
CA LEU A 52 -5.00 13.20 -7.58
C LEU A 52 -5.37 14.13 -8.73
N SER A 53 -4.77 15.32 -8.79
CA SER A 53 -5.04 16.35 -9.81
C SER A 53 -4.82 15.85 -11.25
N GLY A 54 -4.03 14.80 -11.44
CA GLY A 54 -3.76 14.20 -12.74
C GLY A 54 -2.92 15.10 -13.66
N LYS A 55 -2.40 16.21 -13.14
CA LYS A 55 -1.53 17.14 -13.86
C LYS A 55 -0.08 16.84 -13.53
N THR A 56 0.75 16.67 -14.54
CA THR A 56 2.20 16.47 -14.38
C THR A 56 2.85 17.61 -13.59
N GLU A 57 2.34 18.83 -13.74
CA GLU A 57 2.78 20.04 -13.02
C GLU A 57 2.62 19.94 -11.49
N ASP A 58 1.72 19.09 -11.00
CA ASP A 58 1.47 18.91 -9.56
C ASP A 58 2.33 17.78 -8.93
N VAL A 59 2.95 16.94 -9.77
CA VAL A 59 3.87 15.87 -9.36
C VAL A 59 5.24 16.42 -8.95
N LEU A 60 5.74 17.44 -9.65
CA LEU A 60 7.04 18.07 -9.36
C LEU A 60 7.13 18.63 -7.93
N PRO A 61 6.12 19.35 -7.40
CA PRO A 61 6.09 19.72 -5.99
C PRO A 61 6.13 18.54 -5.02
N HIS A 62 5.53 17.39 -5.35
CA HIS A 62 5.60 16.20 -4.50
C HIS A 62 7.03 15.65 -4.44
N TRP A 63 7.66 15.52 -5.62
CA TRP A 63 9.04 15.09 -5.73
C TRP A 63 9.98 16.01 -4.94
N ALA A 64 9.85 17.32 -5.12
CA ALA A 64 10.70 18.31 -4.44
C ALA A 64 10.54 18.25 -2.91
N ASP A 65 9.31 18.17 -2.40
CA ASP A 65 9.06 18.03 -0.96
C ASP A 65 9.72 16.74 -0.41
N THR A 66 9.62 15.62 -1.13
CA THR A 66 10.18 14.33 -0.69
C THR A 66 11.71 14.31 -0.75
N VAL A 67 12.33 14.83 -1.82
CA VAL A 67 13.79 14.91 -1.94
C VAL A 67 14.36 15.86 -0.89
N GLN A 68 13.69 16.99 -0.64
CA GLN A 68 14.09 17.94 0.42
C GLN A 68 14.00 17.29 1.80
N ALA A 69 12.90 16.58 2.09
CA ALA A 69 12.74 15.84 3.35
C ALA A 69 13.78 14.73 3.52
N GLY A 70 14.26 14.15 2.42
CA GLY A 70 15.31 13.14 2.40
C GLY A 70 16.71 13.64 2.74
N ALA A 71 16.92 14.95 2.94
CA ALA A 71 18.20 15.55 3.34
C ALA A 71 19.40 15.12 2.47
N GLY A 72 19.17 14.89 1.17
CA GLY A 72 20.21 14.45 0.22
C GLY A 72 20.53 12.96 0.24
N LEU A 73 19.83 12.15 1.04
CA LEU A 73 20.02 10.70 1.12
C LEU A 73 19.08 9.91 0.21
N SER A 74 18.02 10.54 -0.29
CA SER A 74 17.08 9.89 -1.20
C SER A 74 17.61 9.86 -2.63
N ASP A 75 17.49 8.71 -3.31
CA ASP A 75 17.71 8.64 -4.76
C ASP A 75 16.59 9.42 -5.49
N PRO A 76 16.92 10.53 -6.18
CA PRO A 76 15.91 11.35 -6.83
C PRO A 76 15.16 10.63 -7.95
N ASN A 77 15.77 9.63 -8.61
CA ASN A 77 15.13 8.87 -9.67
C ASN A 77 14.09 7.90 -9.11
N ALA A 78 14.42 7.23 -8.00
CA ALA A 78 13.47 6.36 -7.29
C ALA A 78 12.28 7.17 -6.74
N VAL A 79 12.55 8.35 -6.15
CA VAL A 79 11.49 9.25 -5.67
C VAL A 79 10.60 9.70 -6.82
N ARG A 80 11.17 10.01 -7.98
CA ARG A 80 10.40 10.41 -9.17
C ARG A 80 9.44 9.30 -9.61
N GLY A 81 9.93 8.08 -9.78
CA GLY A 81 9.07 6.94 -10.13
C GLY A 81 7.96 6.71 -9.10
N MET A 82 8.28 6.84 -7.80
CA MET A 82 7.29 6.72 -6.73
C MET A 82 6.18 7.79 -6.83
N VAL A 83 6.53 9.07 -7.01
CA VAL A 83 5.52 10.14 -7.04
C VAL A 83 4.70 10.14 -8.33
N GLU A 84 5.26 9.69 -9.44
CA GLU A 84 4.55 9.53 -10.73
C GLU A 84 3.57 8.34 -10.67
N ALA A 85 3.92 7.25 -9.98
CA ALA A 85 3.06 6.09 -9.81
C ALA A 85 1.96 6.27 -8.75
N ALA A 86 2.17 7.13 -7.75
CA ALA A 86 1.27 7.30 -6.61
C ALA A 86 -0.22 7.56 -6.97
N PRO A 87 -0.56 8.40 -7.97
CA PRO A 87 -1.96 8.65 -8.33
C PRO A 87 -2.66 7.40 -8.86
N GLY A 88 -1.95 6.58 -9.66
CA GLY A 88 -2.47 5.31 -10.19
C GLY A 88 -2.71 4.29 -9.08
N ILE A 89 -1.76 4.17 -8.14
CA ILE A 89 -1.86 3.25 -7.00
C ILE A 89 -3.04 3.64 -6.09
N VAL A 90 -3.25 4.93 -5.84
CA VAL A 90 -4.36 5.40 -5.02
C VAL A 90 -5.72 5.10 -5.67
N ARG A 91 -5.83 5.28 -6.99
CA ARG A 91 -7.06 4.93 -7.73
C ARG A 91 -7.30 3.42 -7.67
N TRP A 92 -6.26 2.63 -7.91
CA TRP A 92 -6.31 1.17 -7.80
C TRP A 92 -6.73 0.71 -6.39
N LEU A 93 -6.20 1.33 -5.34
CA LEU A 93 -6.62 1.08 -3.95
C LEU A 93 -8.11 1.37 -3.73
N ALA A 94 -8.61 2.48 -4.30
CA ALA A 94 -10.01 2.85 -4.20
C ALA A 94 -10.92 1.89 -4.99
N GLU A 95 -10.49 1.45 -6.17
CA GLU A 95 -11.20 0.48 -7.02
C GLU A 95 -11.28 -0.91 -6.38
N LEU A 96 -10.23 -1.35 -5.69
CA LEU A 96 -10.24 -2.58 -4.91
C LEU A 96 -11.24 -2.52 -3.73
N GLY A 97 -11.68 -1.33 -3.33
CA GLY A 97 -12.69 -1.13 -2.30
C GLY A 97 -12.18 -0.50 -1.00
N THR A 98 -10.97 0.07 -1.00
CA THR A 98 -10.46 0.81 0.17
C THR A 98 -11.36 1.99 0.48
N ALA A 99 -11.93 2.03 1.68
CA ALA A 99 -12.91 3.02 2.12
C ALA A 99 -12.28 4.38 2.47
N PHE A 100 -11.67 5.04 1.49
CA PHE A 100 -11.18 6.41 1.66
C PHE A 100 -12.34 7.37 1.94
N GLN A 101 -12.05 8.38 2.77
CA GLN A 101 -13.01 9.42 3.07
C GLN A 101 -13.32 10.26 1.83
N ARG A 102 -14.58 10.66 1.68
CA ARG A 102 -15.08 11.40 0.52
C ARG A 102 -15.73 12.72 0.95
N THR A 103 -15.57 13.75 0.13
CA THR A 103 -16.37 14.98 0.15
C THR A 103 -17.35 14.96 -1.02
N PRO A 104 -18.34 15.87 -1.11
CA PRO A 104 -19.25 15.94 -2.25
C PRO A 104 -18.54 16.07 -3.62
N GLU A 105 -17.32 16.60 -3.62
CA GLU A 105 -16.50 16.86 -4.81
C GLU A 105 -15.56 15.70 -5.16
N GLY A 106 -15.38 14.70 -4.29
CA GLY A 106 -14.48 13.57 -4.54
C GLY A 106 -13.81 12.98 -3.30
N LEU A 107 -12.56 12.53 -3.44
CA LEU A 107 -11.79 11.99 -2.32
C LEU A 107 -11.30 13.12 -1.41
N ALA A 108 -11.49 12.98 -0.11
CA ALA A 108 -11.05 13.95 0.87
C ALA A 108 -9.52 13.90 1.05
N LEU A 109 -8.90 15.08 1.07
CA LEU A 109 -7.46 15.24 1.23
C LEU A 109 -7.15 15.99 2.52
N ARG A 110 -6.08 15.57 3.22
CA ARG A 110 -5.52 16.32 4.36
C ARG A 110 -4.04 16.64 4.15
N ARG A 111 -3.53 17.54 4.98
CA ARG A 111 -2.09 17.83 5.08
C ARG A 111 -1.45 16.89 6.09
N LEU A 112 -0.40 16.20 5.68
CA LEU A 112 0.43 15.33 6.53
C LEU A 112 1.88 15.44 6.07
N GLY A 113 2.84 15.18 6.96
CA GLY A 113 4.25 15.00 6.58
C GLY A 113 4.99 16.28 6.14
N GLY A 114 4.50 17.47 6.52
CA GLY A 114 5.17 18.73 6.21
C GLY A 114 5.09 19.16 4.73
N HIS A 115 4.28 18.49 3.92
CA HIS A 115 4.12 18.83 2.51
C HIS A 115 3.45 20.20 2.30
N ARG A 116 3.83 20.86 1.19
CA ARG A 116 3.31 22.19 0.84
C ARG A 116 1.83 22.15 0.44
N LYS A 117 1.39 21.06 -0.21
CA LYS A 117 0.00 20.84 -0.65
C LYS A 117 -0.66 19.71 0.15
N ALA A 118 -1.98 19.81 0.34
CA ALA A 118 -2.79 18.71 0.86
C ALA A 118 -2.94 17.64 -0.22
N ARG A 119 -2.35 16.47 0.01
CA ARG A 119 -2.33 15.34 -0.94
C ARG A 119 -2.46 13.98 -0.28
N THR A 120 -2.77 13.96 1.02
CA THR A 120 -2.86 12.74 1.80
C THR A 120 -4.30 12.25 1.81
N LEU A 121 -4.54 11.07 1.25
CA LEU A 121 -5.79 10.34 1.37
C LEU A 121 -5.83 9.55 2.66
N PHE A 122 -7.00 9.45 3.28
CA PHE A 122 -7.15 8.79 4.57
C PHE A 122 -8.54 8.16 4.73
N ALA A 123 -8.63 7.18 5.63
CA ALA A 123 -9.87 6.57 6.06
C ALA A 123 -10.01 6.75 7.58
N GLY A 124 -10.54 7.90 8.01
CA GLY A 124 -10.57 8.30 9.42
C GLY A 124 -9.17 8.26 10.06
N SER A 125 -9.04 7.51 11.16
CA SER A 125 -7.77 7.24 11.85
C SER A 125 -7.23 5.83 11.60
N SER A 126 -7.71 5.10 10.57
CA SER A 126 -7.39 3.68 10.38
C SER A 126 -7.10 3.30 8.93
N THR A 127 -6.41 4.19 8.21
CA THR A 127 -6.15 4.03 6.77
C THR A 127 -5.46 2.71 6.42
N GLY A 128 -4.46 2.33 7.22
CA GLY A 128 -3.71 1.08 7.06
C GLY A 128 -4.60 -0.15 7.22
N LYS A 129 -5.42 -0.17 8.27
CA LYS A 129 -6.41 -1.24 8.49
C LYS A 129 -7.39 -1.33 7.31
N ALA A 130 -7.91 -0.21 6.83
CA ALA A 130 -8.86 -0.16 5.72
C ALA A 130 -8.25 -0.72 4.41
N ALA A 131 -7.00 -0.39 4.09
CA ALA A 131 -6.31 -0.93 2.92
C ALA A 131 -6.05 -2.44 3.08
N MET A 132 -5.50 -2.86 4.23
CA MET A 132 -5.13 -4.25 4.49
C MET A 132 -6.35 -5.19 4.51
N SER A 133 -7.49 -4.76 5.06
CA SER A 133 -8.69 -5.61 5.14
C SER A 133 -9.25 -5.95 3.77
N VAL A 134 -9.24 -4.99 2.85
CA VAL A 134 -9.72 -5.19 1.48
C VAL A 134 -8.76 -6.13 0.76
N TRP A 135 -7.46 -5.92 0.93
CA TRP A 135 -6.45 -6.65 0.17
C TRP A 135 -6.33 -8.10 0.61
N SER A 136 -6.40 -8.38 1.91
CA SER A 136 -6.43 -9.75 2.44
C SER A 136 -7.62 -10.54 1.86
N CYS A 137 -8.79 -9.89 1.76
CA CYS A 137 -9.99 -10.47 1.16
C CYS A 137 -9.78 -10.74 -0.35
N SER A 138 -9.29 -9.75 -1.10
CA SER A 138 -9.05 -9.86 -2.55
C SER A 138 -7.99 -10.91 -2.90
N SER A 139 -6.92 -11.05 -2.11
CA SER A 139 -5.91 -12.10 -2.28
C SER A 139 -6.47 -13.49 -1.95
N GLY A 140 -7.25 -13.61 -0.87
CA GLY A 140 -7.82 -14.90 -0.44
C GLY A 140 -8.89 -15.46 -1.40
N GLN A 141 -9.50 -14.61 -2.22
CA GLN A 141 -10.54 -15.02 -3.17
C GLN A 141 -9.98 -15.60 -4.47
N ARG A 142 -8.71 -15.34 -4.82
CA ARG A 142 -8.04 -15.93 -5.99
C ARG A 142 -7.40 -17.26 -5.58
N ARG A 143 -8.07 -18.36 -5.94
CA ARG A 143 -7.81 -19.78 -5.55
C ARG A 143 -6.37 -20.32 -5.70
N ASP A 144 -5.42 -19.56 -6.23
CA ASP A 144 -4.06 -20.03 -6.51
C ASP A 144 -2.99 -19.46 -5.55
N GLU A 145 -3.37 -18.54 -4.66
CA GLU A 145 -2.49 -18.00 -3.63
C GLU A 145 -2.59 -18.83 -2.34
N ARG A 146 -1.47 -19.40 -1.89
CA ARG A 146 -1.38 -20.08 -0.59
C ARG A 146 -0.58 -19.22 0.37
N THR A 147 -1.25 -18.64 1.35
CA THR A 147 -0.62 -18.00 2.50
C THR A 147 -0.13 -19.07 3.46
N PHE A 148 1.18 -19.18 3.65
CA PHE A 148 1.75 -20.08 4.65
C PHE A 148 2.13 -19.29 5.89
N SER A 149 1.35 -19.42 6.96
CA SER A 149 1.70 -18.96 8.30
C SER A 149 2.11 -20.15 9.16
N ARG A 150 3.21 -20.03 9.91
CA ARG A 150 3.60 -21.06 10.89
C ARG A 150 2.45 -21.30 11.89
N PRO A 151 2.10 -22.56 12.22
CA PRO A 151 1.20 -22.83 13.33
C PRO A 151 1.81 -22.28 14.63
N ARG A 152 1.00 -21.61 15.46
CA ARG A 152 1.46 -21.09 16.76
C ARG A 152 2.01 -22.24 17.61
N ASN A 153 3.30 -22.23 17.92
CA ASN A 153 3.81 -22.97 19.06
C ASN A 153 3.32 -22.26 20.34
N ARG A 154 2.37 -22.87 21.05
CA ARG A 154 2.01 -22.46 22.42
C ARG A 154 3.13 -22.88 23.37
N HIS A 155 4.23 -22.15 23.45
CA HIS A 155 5.17 -22.29 24.57
C HIS A 155 5.94 -20.99 24.81
N SER A 156 5.42 -20.15 25.70
CA SER A 156 6.20 -19.51 26.78
C SER A 156 5.24 -18.79 27.74
N GLU A 157 4.55 -19.55 28.58
CA GLU A 157 4.26 -19.11 29.95
C GLU A 157 5.39 -19.65 30.82
N LYS A 158 6.22 -18.76 31.35
CA LYS A 158 7.00 -18.94 32.57
C LYS A 158 7.09 -17.59 33.27
#